data_AF-A0A4R7FFB8-F1
#
_entry.id   AF-A0A4R7FFB8-F1
#
_cell.length_a   1.000
_cell.length_b   1.000
_cell.length_c   1.000
_cell.angle_alpha   90.00
_cell.angle_beta   90.00
_cell.angle_gamma   90.00
#
_symmetry.space_group_name_H-M   'P 1'
#
loop_
_entity.id
_entity.type
_entity.pdbx_description
1 polymer ?
#
loop_
_entity_poly.entity_id
_entity_poly.type
_entity_poly.pdbx_seq_one_letter_code
_entity_poly.pdbx_strand_id
1 'polypeptide(L)'
;MTSSTFPGPLGPLPDAIPLGVAVFRAPSERPAPVRFASGFERFEQFVLDQGNDPGRLARDVSALWTFLAEHPEALESPELARAAAIFAGNAVAVAHPAATWKVRDEPEIGTRTRSIPVENLVLMMVEHPERRDGFVGTLETWDQEDQDEAEREALDRDSREPVLVLPPEGFERPPFPQRTYVDEHGNVIEYGTRWPLEGPPHDAYSRVSNPDRFAPLLLDVDALVDHLQRWYEVDVRRSTDEDGTKRVHLRPSTGSSLTITGTAEYVRVTAGALYDVVLPDCSCDACDETAESEAGRLEDTVLAIAGGGLQERYPLGRRRWLHTRVVHIDGGWSGGSGAPGPDRSAEQLEQAAATLRSLDDGWWPAWTLRAGAESVARR
;
A
#
# COMPACT_ATOMS: atom_id res chain seq x y z
N MET A 1 -14.37 17.67 28.88
CA MET A 1 -14.06 19.01 29.44
C MET A 1 -13.68 19.91 28.28
N THR A 2 -14.05 21.18 28.29
CA THR A 2 -13.68 22.16 27.24
C THR A 2 -12.55 23.04 27.77
N SER A 3 -11.43 23.11 27.07
CA SER A 3 -10.33 24.05 27.37
C SER A 3 -10.54 25.36 26.62
N SER A 4 -10.05 26.47 27.15
CA SER A 4 -10.01 27.78 26.45
C SER A 4 -9.01 27.80 25.29
N THR A 5 -8.09 26.82 25.26
CA THR A 5 -6.92 26.81 24.38
C THR A 5 -7.17 26.01 23.10
N PHE A 6 -7.94 24.93 23.18
CA PHE A 6 -8.31 24.11 22.01
C PHE A 6 -9.84 24.14 21.75
N PRO A 7 -10.29 24.26 20.49
CA PRO A 7 -11.67 24.61 20.14
C PRO A 7 -12.70 23.46 20.24
N GLY A 8 -12.38 22.35 20.92
CA GLY A 8 -13.22 21.15 20.93
C GLY A 8 -13.21 20.36 22.24
N PRO A 9 -13.99 19.27 22.31
CA PRO A 9 -14.03 18.42 23.50
C PRO A 9 -12.69 17.73 23.71
N LEU A 10 -12.18 17.81 24.94
CA LEU A 10 -11.01 17.04 25.36
C LEU A 10 -11.42 15.62 25.75
N GLY A 11 -10.65 14.64 25.29
CA GLY A 11 -10.69 13.24 25.71
C GLY A 11 -9.35 12.76 26.26
N PRO A 12 -9.29 11.61 26.95
CA PRO A 12 -8.02 10.98 27.28
C PRO A 12 -7.31 10.51 26.00
N LEU A 13 -5.99 10.28 26.06
CA LEU A 13 -5.30 9.58 24.97
C LEU A 13 -5.96 8.21 24.72
N PRO A 14 -6.12 7.78 23.46
CA PRO A 14 -6.65 6.46 23.15
C PRO A 14 -5.79 5.34 23.75
N ASP A 15 -6.41 4.20 24.04
CA ASP A 15 -5.66 2.99 24.40
C ASP A 15 -4.78 2.52 23.24
N ALA A 16 -3.61 1.97 23.56
CA ALA A 16 -2.73 1.36 22.57
C ALA A 16 -3.45 0.23 21.82
N ILE A 17 -3.37 0.25 20.50
CA ILE A 17 -3.87 -0.86 19.66
C ILE A 17 -2.73 -1.86 19.53
N PRO A 18 -2.81 -3.07 20.12
CA PRO A 18 -1.73 -4.04 20.03
C PRO A 18 -1.49 -4.45 18.57
N LEU A 19 -0.23 -4.31 18.12
CA LEU A 19 0.25 -4.94 16.88
C LEU A 19 0.11 -6.46 17.04
N GLY A 20 -0.87 -7.06 16.36
CA GLY A 20 -1.07 -8.52 16.34
C GLY A 20 -2.51 -8.99 16.46
N VAL A 21 -3.46 -8.11 16.82
CA VAL A 21 -4.88 -8.51 16.85
C VAL A 21 -5.71 -7.52 16.04
N ALA A 22 -5.88 -7.82 14.75
CA ALA A 22 -6.94 -7.21 13.95
C ALA A 22 -8.31 -7.75 14.44
N VAL A 23 -8.75 -7.31 15.62
CA VAL A 23 -10.13 -7.55 16.05
C VAL A 23 -11.00 -6.68 15.16
N PHE A 24 -11.72 -7.32 14.23
CA PHE A 24 -12.74 -6.65 13.45
C PHE A 24 -13.85 -6.18 14.40
N ARG A 25 -13.77 -4.92 14.87
CA ARG A 25 -14.86 -4.27 15.60
C ARG A 25 -15.83 -3.67 14.61
N ALA A 26 -17.11 -3.92 14.83
CA ALA A 26 -18.18 -3.27 14.09
C ALA A 26 -17.99 -1.74 14.18
N PRO A 27 -18.32 -0.97 13.13
CA PRO A 27 -18.17 0.50 13.14
C PRO A 27 -18.83 1.18 14.34
N SER A 28 -19.93 0.63 14.85
CA SER A 28 -20.66 1.09 16.03
C SER A 28 -19.94 0.87 17.37
N GLU A 29 -18.93 0.01 17.41
CA GLU A 29 -18.16 -0.35 18.61
C GLU A 29 -16.79 0.34 18.65
N ARG A 30 -16.44 1.11 17.62
CA ARG A 30 -15.20 1.88 17.61
C ARG A 30 -15.37 3.11 18.49
N PRO A 31 -14.47 3.34 19.47
CA PRO A 31 -14.52 4.57 20.25
C PRO A 31 -14.41 5.77 19.30
N ALA A 32 -15.15 6.83 19.60
CA ALA A 32 -15.10 8.06 18.83
C ALA A 32 -13.64 8.57 18.78
N PRO A 33 -13.15 9.01 17.61
CA PRO A 33 -11.78 9.46 17.49
C PRO A 33 -11.52 10.65 18.41
N VAL A 34 -10.42 10.58 19.16
CA VAL A 34 -9.99 11.66 20.07
C VAL A 34 -9.27 12.71 19.23
N ARG A 35 -9.88 13.89 19.05
CA ARG A 35 -9.24 14.99 18.31
C ARG A 35 -8.29 15.81 19.18
N PHE A 36 -8.72 16.12 20.41
CA PHE A 36 -7.91 16.85 21.38
C PHE A 36 -7.74 16.01 22.64
N ALA A 37 -6.48 15.73 23.00
CA ALA A 37 -6.14 14.96 24.18
C ALA A 37 -5.93 15.87 25.40
N SER A 38 -6.37 15.43 26.59
CA SER A 38 -6.06 16.07 27.89
C SER A 38 -4.65 15.74 28.37
N GLY A 39 -4.09 16.51 29.31
CA GLY A 39 -2.76 16.26 29.89
C GLY A 39 -1.68 17.26 29.47
N PHE A 40 -2.04 18.35 28.79
CA PHE A 40 -1.13 19.41 28.36
C PHE A 40 -1.06 20.59 29.35
N GLU A 41 -1.84 20.58 30.42
CA GLU A 41 -2.08 21.73 31.30
C GLU A 41 -0.79 22.22 31.98
N ARG A 42 0.15 21.31 32.25
CA ARG A 42 1.48 21.67 32.79
C ARG A 42 2.32 22.47 31.81
N PHE A 43 2.25 22.12 30.51
CA PHE A 43 2.95 22.87 29.48
C PHE A 43 2.27 24.22 29.24
N GLU A 44 0.94 24.29 29.31
CA GLU A 44 0.21 25.56 29.27
C GLU A 44 0.65 26.51 30.39
N GLN A 45 0.81 26.01 31.62
CA GLN A 45 1.36 26.80 32.72
C GLN A 45 2.80 27.24 32.46
N PHE A 46 3.65 26.35 31.94
CA PHE A 46 5.02 26.69 31.57
C PHE A 46 5.09 27.83 30.54
N VAL A 47 4.25 27.79 29.49
CA VAL A 47 4.15 28.85 28.48
C VAL A 47 3.76 30.19 29.12
N LEU A 48 2.80 30.18 30.04
CA LEU A 48 2.37 31.38 30.79
C LEU A 48 3.49 31.93 31.67
N ASP A 49 4.25 31.06 32.34
CA ASP A 49 5.37 31.45 33.20
C ASP A 49 6.52 32.10 32.39
N GLN A 50 6.70 31.70 31.13
CA GLN A 50 7.60 32.34 30.18
C GLN A 50 7.01 33.60 29.51
N GLY A 51 5.83 34.07 29.95
CA GLY A 51 5.20 35.29 29.45
C GLY A 51 4.61 35.19 28.04
N ASN A 52 4.34 33.98 27.55
CA ASN A 52 3.75 33.72 26.24
C ASN A 52 2.26 33.35 26.35
N ASP A 53 1.52 33.46 25.23
CA ASP A 53 0.10 33.10 25.15
C ASP A 53 -0.08 31.67 24.62
N PRO A 54 -0.54 30.70 25.44
CA PRO A 54 -0.82 29.34 24.99
C PRO A 54 -1.83 29.27 23.85
N GLY A 55 -2.83 30.16 23.84
CA GLY A 55 -3.84 30.20 22.79
C GLY A 55 -3.27 30.59 21.43
N ARG A 56 -2.19 31.38 21.40
CA ARG A 56 -1.46 31.71 20.18
C ARG A 56 -0.67 30.50 19.68
N LEU A 57 0.11 29.87 20.56
CA LEU A 57 0.92 28.69 20.20
C LEU A 57 0.05 27.50 19.75
N ALA A 58 -1.15 27.35 20.33
CA ALA A 58 -2.10 26.32 19.94
C ALA A 58 -2.65 26.48 18.51
N ARG A 59 -2.66 27.70 17.96
CA ARG A 59 -3.19 28.00 16.61
C ARG A 59 -2.11 28.18 15.56
N ASP A 60 -0.87 28.34 15.98
CA ASP A 60 0.27 28.62 15.12
C ASP A 60 1.41 27.67 15.47
N VAL A 61 1.47 26.55 14.72
CA VAL A 61 2.49 25.51 14.88
C VAL A 61 3.90 26.07 14.63
N SER A 62 4.04 27.08 13.76
CA SER A 62 5.32 27.73 13.52
C SER A 62 5.77 28.53 14.74
N ALA A 63 4.85 29.26 15.38
CA ALA A 63 5.13 29.95 16.64
C ALA A 63 5.44 28.98 17.78
N LEU A 64 4.72 27.85 17.88
CA LEU A 64 5.01 26.80 18.87
C LEU A 64 6.41 26.22 18.66
N TRP A 65 6.81 25.96 17.41
CA TRP A 65 8.14 25.48 17.08
C TRP A 65 9.22 26.44 17.55
N THR A 66 9.09 27.72 17.21
CA THR A 66 10.05 28.74 17.64
C THR A 66 10.10 28.85 19.16
N PHE A 67 8.96 28.78 19.85
CA PHE A 67 8.92 28.80 21.31
C PHE A 67 9.70 27.62 21.91
N LEU A 68 9.44 26.39 21.47
CA LEU A 68 10.13 25.21 21.99
C LEU A 68 11.63 25.22 21.69
N ALA A 69 12.03 25.67 20.49
CA ALA A 69 13.44 25.85 20.14
C ALA A 69 14.19 26.82 21.08
N GLU A 70 13.51 27.86 21.56
CA GLU A 70 14.08 28.84 22.50
C GLU A 70 14.06 28.35 23.97
N HIS A 71 13.26 27.32 24.28
CA HIS A 71 13.03 26.84 25.65
C HIS A 71 13.28 25.32 25.77
N PRO A 72 14.53 24.83 25.58
CA PRO A 72 14.87 23.42 25.68
C PRO A 72 14.56 22.82 27.07
N GLU A 73 14.47 23.64 28.12
CA GLU A 73 14.08 23.23 29.47
C GLU A 73 12.68 22.57 29.53
N ALA A 74 11.85 22.79 28.52
CA ALA A 74 10.57 22.09 28.36
C ALA A 74 10.73 20.56 28.27
N LEU A 75 11.92 20.08 27.91
CA LEU A 75 12.25 18.65 27.77
C LEU A 75 13.01 18.05 28.96
N GLU A 76 13.46 18.85 29.93
CA GLU A 76 14.27 18.36 31.06
C GLU A 76 13.46 17.49 32.03
N SER A 77 12.16 17.78 32.18
CA SER A 77 11.24 17.00 33.00
C SER A 77 10.40 16.06 32.14
N PRO A 78 10.38 14.74 32.40
CA PRO A 78 9.54 13.80 31.64
C PRO A 78 8.06 14.17 31.64
N GLU A 79 7.58 14.76 32.73
CA GLU A 79 6.18 15.16 32.88
C GLU A 79 5.85 16.41 32.04
N LEU A 80 6.80 17.35 31.95
CA LEU A 80 6.65 18.56 31.14
C LEU A 80 6.82 18.23 29.65
N ALA A 81 7.80 17.38 29.31
CA ALA A 81 8.02 16.89 27.95
C ALA A 81 6.77 16.18 27.41
N ARG A 82 6.16 15.31 28.21
CA ARG A 82 4.90 14.65 27.84
C ARG A 82 3.76 15.64 27.65
N ALA A 83 3.63 16.62 28.55
CA ALA A 83 2.61 17.67 28.41
C ALA A 83 2.84 18.53 27.15
N ALA A 84 4.09 18.85 26.82
CA ALA A 84 4.48 19.56 25.61
C ALA A 84 4.15 18.74 24.35
N ALA A 85 4.40 17.42 24.37
CA ALA A 85 4.04 16.52 23.28
C ALA A 85 2.53 16.47 23.04
N ILE A 86 1.72 16.39 24.10
CA ILE A 86 0.25 16.47 23.99
C ILE A 86 -0.17 17.84 23.43
N PHE A 87 0.43 18.93 23.90
CA PHE A 87 0.14 20.27 23.39
C PHE A 87 0.46 20.40 21.90
N ALA A 88 1.64 19.94 21.48
CA ALA A 88 2.06 19.96 20.08
C ALA A 88 1.15 19.12 19.19
N GLY A 89 0.76 17.93 19.64
CA GLY A 89 -0.21 17.10 18.93
C GLY A 89 -1.57 17.78 18.78
N ASN A 90 -2.06 18.43 19.84
CA ASN A 90 -3.31 19.20 19.76
C ASN A 90 -3.17 20.42 18.83
N ALA A 91 -2.02 21.08 18.78
CA ALA A 91 -1.76 22.18 17.85
C ALA A 91 -1.76 21.70 16.38
N VAL A 92 -1.22 20.51 16.09
CA VAL A 92 -1.36 19.85 14.78
C VAL A 92 -2.84 19.56 14.48
N ALA A 93 -3.63 19.11 15.46
CA ALA A 93 -5.07 18.88 15.29
C ALA A 93 -5.90 20.16 15.09
N VAL A 94 -5.38 21.32 15.50
CA VAL A 94 -5.94 22.64 15.14
C VAL A 94 -5.57 22.99 13.71
N ALA A 95 -4.30 22.82 13.33
CA ALA A 95 -3.80 23.09 11.98
C ALA A 95 -4.48 22.22 10.92
N HIS A 96 -4.83 20.97 11.26
CA HIS A 96 -5.43 20.01 10.35
C HIS A 96 -6.75 19.41 10.89
N PRO A 97 -7.92 19.75 10.32
CA PRO A 97 -9.23 19.34 10.86
C PRO A 97 -9.47 17.83 10.99
N ALA A 98 -8.88 17.04 10.10
CA ALA A 98 -9.04 15.58 10.07
C ALA A 98 -8.04 14.84 10.99
N ALA A 99 -7.08 15.53 11.59
CA ALA A 99 -6.07 14.89 12.43
C ALA A 99 -6.67 14.44 13.78
N THR A 100 -6.37 13.21 14.17
CA THR A 100 -6.88 12.55 15.37
C THR A 100 -5.77 11.77 16.05
N TRP A 101 -5.87 11.63 17.37
CA TRP A 101 -4.92 10.89 18.19
C TRP A 101 -5.04 9.39 17.98
N LYS A 102 -3.89 8.72 17.94
CA LYS A 102 -3.75 7.26 17.85
C LYS A 102 -2.57 6.83 18.72
N VAL A 103 -2.62 5.59 19.22
CA VAL A 103 -1.50 4.99 19.94
C VAL A 103 -1.25 3.62 19.31
N ARG A 104 -0.11 3.48 18.64
CA ARG A 104 0.39 2.19 18.13
C ARG A 104 1.43 1.67 19.12
N ASP A 105 2.66 2.12 18.96
CA ASP A 105 3.76 1.90 19.91
C ASP A 105 3.97 3.13 20.81
N GLU A 106 3.82 4.32 20.24
CA GLU A 106 3.88 5.60 20.92
C GLU A 106 2.68 6.49 20.55
N PRO A 107 2.39 7.57 21.30
CA PRO A 107 1.32 8.51 20.94
C PRO A 107 1.64 9.26 19.64
N GLU A 108 0.67 9.24 18.72
CA GLU A 108 0.78 9.90 17.44
C GLU A 108 -0.45 10.77 17.15
N ILE A 109 -0.25 11.82 16.37
CA ILE A 109 -1.32 12.64 15.79
C ILE A 109 -1.29 12.56 14.27
N GLY A 110 -2.45 12.35 13.65
CA GLY A 110 -2.53 12.43 12.20
C GLY A 110 -3.84 11.96 11.59
N THR A 111 -3.85 11.85 10.27
CA THR A 111 -4.97 11.35 9.47
C THR A 111 -4.83 9.83 9.27
N ARG A 112 -5.59 9.24 8.36
CA ARG A 112 -5.43 7.82 8.00
C ARG A 112 -4.13 7.56 7.22
N THR A 113 -3.69 8.55 6.44
CA THR A 113 -2.57 8.45 5.50
C THR A 113 -1.24 8.83 6.14
N ARG A 114 -1.23 9.83 7.02
CA ARG A 114 -0.03 10.28 7.74
C ARG A 114 -0.26 10.38 9.23
N SER A 115 0.79 10.13 9.98
CA SER A 115 0.81 10.20 11.44
C SER A 115 2.19 10.65 11.90
N ILE A 116 2.23 11.43 12.97
CA ILE A 116 3.46 11.98 13.53
C ILE A 116 3.54 11.56 15.01
N PRO A 117 4.61 10.85 15.41
CA PRO A 117 4.91 10.64 16.81
C PRO A 117 5.19 11.97 17.52
N VAL A 118 4.37 12.29 18.52
CA VAL A 118 4.38 13.64 19.10
C VAL A 118 5.58 13.88 20.02
N GLU A 119 6.11 12.84 20.65
CA GLU A 119 7.32 12.95 21.50
C GLU A 119 8.54 13.29 20.64
N ASN A 120 8.71 12.55 19.54
CA ASN A 120 9.76 12.79 18.55
C ASN A 120 9.59 14.15 17.85
N LEU A 121 8.35 14.60 17.65
CA LEU A 121 8.06 15.93 17.12
C LEU A 121 8.61 17.03 18.03
N VAL A 122 8.31 17.01 19.34
CA VAL A 122 8.79 18.06 20.26
C VAL A 122 10.31 18.01 20.39
N LEU A 123 10.91 16.82 20.40
CA LEU A 123 12.37 16.67 20.35
C LEU A 123 12.95 17.34 19.09
N MET A 124 12.34 17.11 17.92
CA MET A 124 12.74 17.76 16.67
C MET A 124 12.61 19.28 16.74
N MET A 125 11.57 19.81 17.37
CA MET A 125 11.39 21.26 17.52
C MET A 125 12.55 21.91 18.27
N VAL A 126 13.07 21.23 19.30
CA VAL A 126 14.19 21.69 20.13
C VAL A 126 15.54 21.47 19.45
N GLU A 127 15.80 20.26 18.95
CA GLU A 127 17.12 19.88 18.43
C GLU A 127 17.38 20.37 17.00
N HIS A 128 16.32 20.59 16.22
CA HIS A 128 16.40 20.91 14.79
C HIS A 128 15.51 22.11 14.42
N PRO A 129 15.76 23.31 14.98
CA PRO A 129 14.98 24.52 14.68
C PRO A 129 14.95 24.86 13.18
N GLU A 130 15.99 24.49 12.43
CA GLU A 130 16.09 24.69 10.98
C GLU A 130 15.05 23.89 10.18
N ARG A 131 14.45 22.83 10.74
CA ARG A 131 13.46 21.99 10.06
C ARG A 131 12.04 22.55 10.09
N ARG A 132 11.80 23.65 10.81
CA ARG A 132 10.48 24.28 10.98
C ARG A 132 9.75 24.46 9.65
N ASP A 133 10.38 25.13 8.68
CA ASP A 133 9.70 25.48 7.43
C ASP A 133 9.38 24.22 6.60
N GLY A 134 10.26 23.20 6.63
CA GLY A 134 10.00 21.91 6.01
C GLY A 134 8.85 21.13 6.65
N PHE A 135 8.72 21.21 7.98
CA PHE A 135 7.61 20.60 8.70
C PHE A 135 6.28 21.32 8.42
N VAL A 136 6.26 22.66 8.46
CA VAL A 136 5.05 23.44 8.13
C VAL A 136 4.60 23.15 6.69
N GLY A 137 5.52 23.16 5.73
CA GLY A 137 5.22 22.78 4.35
C GLY A 137 4.70 21.33 4.21
N THR A 138 5.12 20.42 5.10
CA THR A 138 4.56 19.05 5.13
C THR A 138 3.09 19.06 5.56
N LEU A 139 2.72 19.81 6.59
CA LEU A 139 1.32 19.92 7.04
C LEU A 139 0.41 20.51 5.95
N GLU A 140 0.90 21.47 5.16
CA GLU A 140 0.14 22.03 4.03
C GLU A 140 -0.20 20.99 2.95
N THR A 141 0.59 19.91 2.83
CA THR A 141 0.31 18.83 1.86
C THR A 141 -0.74 17.82 2.32
N TRP A 142 -1.13 17.82 3.60
CA TRP A 142 -2.06 16.85 4.16
C TRP A 142 -3.48 17.01 3.61
N ASP A 143 -3.94 18.25 3.37
CA ASP A 143 -5.27 18.50 2.77
C ASP A 143 -5.41 17.82 1.40
N GLN A 144 -4.34 17.82 0.60
CA GLN A 144 -4.32 17.13 -0.70
C GLN A 144 -4.33 15.61 -0.52
N GLU A 145 -3.64 15.07 0.49
CA GLU A 145 -3.63 13.62 0.76
C GLU A 145 -4.98 13.10 1.24
N ASP A 146 -5.68 13.89 2.06
CA ASP A 146 -7.03 13.56 2.50
C ASP A 146 -8.02 13.61 1.34
N GLN A 147 -7.87 14.58 0.42
CA GLN A 147 -8.64 14.62 -0.82
C GLN A 147 -8.36 13.39 -1.69
N ASP A 148 -7.08 13.01 -1.84
CA ASP A 148 -6.71 11.86 -2.65
C ASP A 148 -7.24 10.54 -2.05
N GLU A 149 -7.23 10.40 -0.72
CA GLU A 149 -7.86 9.26 -0.02
C GLU A 149 -9.36 9.21 -0.26
N ALA A 150 -10.04 10.36 -0.13
CA ALA A 150 -11.48 10.46 -0.35
C ALA A 150 -11.86 10.15 -1.81
N GLU A 151 -11.06 10.63 -2.77
CA GLU A 151 -11.20 10.26 -4.18
C GLU A 151 -11.03 8.75 -4.34
N ARG A 152 -9.99 8.14 -3.77
CA ARG A 152 -9.76 6.69 -3.82
C ARG A 152 -10.94 5.90 -3.24
N GLU A 153 -11.41 6.25 -2.04
CA GLU A 153 -12.55 5.58 -1.40
C GLU A 153 -13.84 5.71 -2.21
N ALA A 154 -14.02 6.82 -2.94
CA ALA A 154 -15.15 6.99 -3.84
C ALA A 154 -15.07 6.04 -5.05
N LEU A 155 -13.88 5.82 -5.62
CA LEU A 155 -13.69 4.86 -6.72
C LEU A 155 -14.10 3.45 -6.29
N ASP A 156 -13.64 3.01 -5.12
CA ASP A 156 -13.94 1.66 -4.61
C ASP A 156 -15.42 1.48 -4.30
N ARG A 157 -16.10 2.52 -3.80
CA ARG A 157 -17.52 2.46 -3.42
C ARG A 157 -18.46 2.36 -4.62
N ASP A 158 -18.13 3.08 -5.69
CA ASP A 158 -19.01 3.18 -6.86
C ASP A 158 -18.67 2.15 -7.95
N SER A 159 -17.55 1.45 -7.82
CA SER A 159 -17.12 0.41 -8.76
C SER A 159 -18.07 -0.80 -8.70
N ARG A 160 -18.63 -1.15 -9.86
CA ARG A 160 -19.40 -2.40 -10.02
C ARG A 160 -18.44 -3.47 -10.50
N GLU A 161 -18.21 -4.48 -9.66
CA GLU A 161 -17.36 -5.60 -10.02
C GLU A 161 -17.88 -6.30 -11.29
N PRO A 162 -16.97 -6.64 -12.21
CA PRO A 162 -17.33 -7.30 -13.45
C PRO A 162 -17.77 -8.74 -13.17
N VAL A 163 -18.56 -9.29 -14.07
CA VAL A 163 -18.77 -10.74 -14.11
C VAL A 163 -17.61 -11.34 -14.89
N LEU A 164 -16.83 -12.21 -14.25
CA LEU A 164 -15.70 -12.86 -14.91
C LEU A 164 -16.21 -13.89 -15.93
N VAL A 165 -15.59 -13.91 -17.11
CA VAL A 165 -15.86 -14.89 -18.17
C VAL A 165 -14.77 -15.95 -18.13
N LEU A 166 -15.13 -17.15 -17.69
CA LEU A 166 -14.16 -18.23 -17.49
C LEU A 166 -14.39 -19.39 -18.46
N PRO A 167 -13.33 -20.12 -18.84
CA PRO A 167 -13.45 -21.37 -19.57
C PRO A 167 -14.20 -22.42 -18.74
N PRO A 168 -14.77 -23.45 -19.38
CA PRO A 168 -15.51 -24.50 -18.69
C PRO A 168 -14.60 -25.38 -17.83
N GLU A 169 -13.34 -25.58 -18.25
CA GLU A 169 -12.33 -26.31 -17.50
C GLU A 169 -11.40 -25.33 -16.79
N GLY A 170 -11.17 -25.56 -15.50
CA GLY A 170 -10.20 -24.80 -14.72
C GLY A 170 -8.77 -25.05 -15.18
N PHE A 171 -7.88 -24.13 -14.83
CA PHE A 171 -6.45 -24.34 -15.01
C PHE A 171 -5.95 -25.43 -14.04
N GLU A 172 -5.07 -26.30 -14.53
CA GLU A 172 -4.38 -27.31 -13.73
C GLU A 172 -2.88 -27.06 -13.78
N ARG A 173 -2.30 -26.70 -12.63
CA ARG A 173 -0.87 -26.45 -12.49
C ARG A 173 -0.06 -27.73 -12.71
N PRO A 174 1.04 -27.69 -13.48
CA PRO A 174 1.99 -28.79 -13.52
C PRO A 174 2.70 -28.98 -12.17
N PRO A 175 3.01 -30.21 -11.74
CA PRO A 175 3.74 -30.43 -10.50
C PRO A 175 5.14 -29.82 -10.58
N PHE A 176 5.54 -29.09 -9.54
CA PHE A 176 6.89 -28.55 -9.44
C PHE A 176 7.89 -29.64 -9.01
N PRO A 177 9.13 -29.58 -9.53
CA PRO A 177 10.18 -30.47 -9.06
C PRO A 177 10.49 -30.18 -7.60
N GLN A 178 10.44 -31.20 -6.74
CA GLN A 178 10.87 -31.06 -5.35
C GLN A 178 12.36 -30.69 -5.30
N ARG A 179 12.66 -29.59 -4.63
CA ARG A 179 14.03 -29.09 -4.42
C ARG A 179 14.28 -28.92 -2.94
N THR A 180 15.48 -29.29 -2.49
CA THR A 180 15.95 -29.01 -1.14
C THR A 180 16.86 -27.80 -1.22
N TYR A 181 16.50 -26.73 -0.50
CA TYR A 181 17.31 -25.53 -0.40
C TYR A 181 18.16 -25.58 0.85
N VAL A 182 19.36 -25.01 0.79
CA VAL A 182 20.29 -24.98 1.93
C VAL A 182 20.78 -23.58 2.20
N ASP A 183 21.16 -23.31 3.45
CA ASP A 183 21.85 -22.10 3.86
C ASP A 183 23.37 -22.19 3.61
N GLU A 184 24.10 -21.13 3.95
CA GLU A 184 25.58 -21.07 3.82
C GLU A 184 26.31 -22.11 4.68
N HIS A 185 25.66 -22.67 5.70
CA HIS A 185 26.19 -23.69 6.58
C HIS A 185 25.79 -25.11 6.14
N GLY A 186 25.03 -25.24 5.04
CA GLY A 186 24.52 -26.51 4.54
C GLY A 186 23.29 -27.05 5.28
N ASN A 187 22.65 -26.24 6.13
CA ASN A 187 21.40 -26.62 6.78
C ASN A 187 20.24 -26.47 5.80
N VAL A 188 19.28 -27.39 5.84
CA VAL A 188 18.07 -27.33 5.01
C VAL A 188 17.21 -26.13 5.41
N ILE A 189 16.75 -25.38 4.40
CA ILE A 189 15.78 -24.29 4.56
C ILE A 189 14.42 -24.79 4.08
N GLU A 190 13.46 -24.86 5.01
CA GLU A 190 12.06 -25.19 4.75
C GLU A 190 11.26 -23.90 4.48
N TYR A 191 11.35 -23.40 3.25
CA TYR A 191 10.62 -22.18 2.86
C TYR A 191 9.10 -22.34 3.03
N GLY A 192 8.44 -21.25 3.39
CA GLY A 192 6.99 -21.16 3.65
C GLY A 192 6.58 -21.52 5.07
N THR A 193 7.49 -22.04 5.89
CA THR A 193 7.24 -22.40 7.31
C THR A 193 8.41 -22.03 8.22
N ARG A 194 9.33 -21.17 7.76
CA ARG A 194 10.61 -20.90 8.40
C ARG A 194 10.47 -20.08 9.68
N TRP A 195 9.51 -19.16 9.71
CA TRP A 195 9.41 -18.18 10.78
C TRP A 195 8.32 -18.50 11.80
N PRO A 196 8.62 -18.39 13.11
CA PRO A 196 7.60 -18.48 14.16
C PRO A 196 6.71 -17.23 14.14
N LEU A 197 5.69 -17.20 15.01
CA LEU A 197 4.73 -16.08 15.08
C LEU A 197 5.39 -14.71 15.35
N GLU A 198 6.58 -14.70 15.96
CA GLU A 198 7.40 -13.52 16.25
C GLU A 198 8.05 -12.91 15.00
N GLY A 199 8.04 -13.64 13.88
CA GLY A 199 8.54 -13.19 12.59
C GLY A 199 10.03 -13.51 12.34
N PRO A 200 10.54 -13.10 11.17
CA PRO A 200 11.94 -13.28 10.80
C PRO A 200 12.89 -12.41 11.63
N PRO A 201 14.13 -12.87 11.89
CA PRO A 201 15.17 -12.03 12.47
C PRO A 201 15.56 -10.91 11.51
N HIS A 202 16.05 -9.79 12.05
CA HIS A 202 16.32 -8.58 11.27
C HIS A 202 17.34 -8.81 10.13
N ASP A 203 18.29 -9.73 10.30
CA ASP A 203 19.31 -10.08 9.32
C ASP A 203 18.80 -10.92 8.14
N ALA A 204 17.58 -11.46 8.22
CA ALA A 204 16.91 -12.12 7.10
C ALA A 204 16.31 -11.11 6.10
N TYR A 205 16.09 -9.85 6.51
CA TYR A 205 15.63 -8.81 5.62
C TYR A 205 16.74 -8.38 4.66
N SER A 206 16.39 -8.13 3.41
CA SER A 206 17.32 -7.73 2.34
C SER A 206 18.42 -8.74 2.00
N ARG A 207 18.30 -9.99 2.48
CA ARG A 207 19.19 -11.10 2.14
C ARG A 207 18.47 -12.07 1.20
N VAL A 208 19.15 -12.57 0.17
CA VAL A 208 18.60 -13.57 -0.77
C VAL A 208 19.57 -14.74 -0.85
N SER A 209 19.25 -15.85 -0.18
CA SER A 209 20.17 -17.01 -0.11
C SER A 209 19.96 -17.99 -1.27
N ASN A 210 18.72 -18.16 -1.75
CA ASN A 210 18.38 -19.09 -2.82
C ASN A 210 17.50 -18.39 -3.88
N PRO A 211 18.08 -17.59 -4.80
CA PRO A 211 17.31 -16.86 -5.81
C PRO A 211 16.63 -17.79 -6.83
N ASP A 212 17.28 -18.91 -7.19
CA ASP A 212 16.75 -19.92 -8.12
C ASP A 212 15.55 -20.72 -7.57
N ARG A 213 15.06 -20.40 -6.36
CA ARG A 213 13.91 -21.08 -5.77
C ARG A 213 12.63 -20.87 -6.57
N PHE A 214 12.54 -19.76 -7.29
CA PHE A 214 11.37 -19.40 -8.11
C PHE A 214 11.46 -19.90 -9.55
N ALA A 215 12.54 -20.58 -9.95
CA ALA A 215 12.70 -21.11 -11.31
C ALA A 215 11.53 -22.01 -11.79
N PRO A 216 10.83 -22.79 -10.92
CA PRO A 216 9.64 -23.53 -11.32
C PRO A 216 8.48 -22.67 -11.85
N LEU A 217 8.41 -21.38 -11.53
CA LEU A 217 7.37 -20.48 -12.07
C LEU A 217 7.37 -20.45 -13.60
N LEU A 218 8.51 -20.66 -14.25
CA LEU A 218 8.57 -20.72 -15.71
C LEU A 218 7.80 -21.91 -16.29
N LEU A 219 7.66 -23.01 -15.54
CA LEU A 219 6.82 -24.16 -15.94
C LEU A 219 5.35 -23.79 -15.89
N ASP A 220 4.97 -23.02 -14.87
CA ASP A 220 3.61 -22.55 -14.68
C ASP A 220 3.22 -21.51 -15.75
N VAL A 221 4.13 -20.58 -16.08
CA VAL A 221 3.98 -19.66 -17.21
C VAL A 221 3.71 -20.42 -18.51
N ASP A 222 4.51 -21.44 -18.82
CA ASP A 222 4.34 -22.22 -20.05
C ASP A 222 2.96 -22.92 -20.07
N ALA A 223 2.52 -23.48 -18.94
CA ALA A 223 1.21 -24.12 -18.80
C ALA A 223 0.03 -23.13 -18.88
N LEU A 224 0.13 -21.97 -18.23
CA LEU A 224 -0.87 -20.90 -18.29
C LEU A 224 -1.06 -20.41 -19.72
N VAL A 225 0.04 -20.17 -20.44
CA VAL A 225 -0.03 -19.72 -21.83
C VAL A 225 -0.70 -20.77 -22.71
N ASP A 226 -0.40 -22.06 -22.53
CA ASP A 226 -1.06 -23.13 -23.26
C ASP A 226 -2.56 -23.25 -22.93
N HIS A 227 -2.93 -23.06 -21.66
CA HIS A 227 -4.33 -23.01 -21.23
C HIS A 227 -5.07 -21.82 -21.87
N LEU A 228 -4.49 -20.62 -21.84
CA LEU A 228 -5.07 -19.43 -22.44
C LEU A 228 -5.22 -19.58 -23.96
N GLN A 229 -4.19 -20.11 -24.64
CA GLN A 229 -4.22 -20.31 -26.08
C GLN A 229 -5.29 -21.32 -26.51
N ARG A 230 -5.53 -22.35 -25.68
CA ARG A 230 -6.56 -23.38 -25.90
C ARG A 230 -7.97 -22.80 -25.84
N TRP A 231 -8.26 -21.97 -24.84
CA TRP A 231 -9.63 -21.53 -24.55
C TRP A 231 -10.01 -20.17 -25.11
N TYR A 232 -9.05 -19.25 -25.27
CA TYR A 232 -9.31 -17.88 -25.71
C TYR A 232 -8.82 -17.60 -27.14
N GLU A 233 -9.48 -16.66 -27.79
CA GLU A 233 -9.06 -16.09 -29.07
C GLU A 233 -7.88 -15.12 -28.88
N VAL A 234 -6.68 -15.68 -28.81
CA VAL A 234 -5.45 -14.95 -28.53
C VAL A 234 -4.31 -15.34 -29.49
N ASP A 235 -3.59 -14.32 -29.99
CA ASP A 235 -2.30 -14.48 -30.69
C ASP A 235 -1.18 -14.52 -29.65
N VAL A 236 -0.36 -15.58 -29.70
CA VAL A 236 0.73 -15.79 -28.74
C VAL A 236 2.06 -15.71 -29.47
N ARG A 237 2.95 -14.83 -29.01
CA ARG A 237 4.33 -14.71 -29.49
C ARG A 237 5.31 -14.95 -28.37
N ARG A 238 6.18 -15.92 -28.55
CA ARG A 238 7.23 -16.30 -27.60
C ARG A 238 8.59 -15.85 -28.14
N SER A 239 9.42 -15.29 -27.28
CA SER A 239 10.82 -14.99 -27.56
C SER A 239 11.68 -15.32 -26.35
N THR A 240 12.95 -15.60 -26.60
CA THR A 240 13.95 -15.76 -25.55
C THR A 240 15.12 -14.85 -25.91
N ASP A 241 15.49 -13.97 -24.98
CA ASP A 241 16.61 -13.05 -25.14
C ASP A 241 17.94 -13.80 -24.90
N GLU A 242 19.08 -13.21 -25.29
CA GLU A 242 20.40 -13.88 -25.19
C GLU A 242 20.80 -14.25 -23.76
N ASP A 243 20.28 -13.52 -22.78
CA ASP A 243 20.48 -13.74 -21.34
C ASP A 243 19.58 -14.86 -20.76
N GLY A 244 18.75 -15.49 -21.59
CA GLY A 244 17.81 -16.53 -21.18
C GLY A 244 16.47 -16.01 -20.68
N THR A 245 16.23 -14.69 -20.69
CA THR A 245 14.94 -14.11 -20.34
C THR A 245 13.87 -14.58 -21.31
N LYS A 246 12.83 -15.26 -20.81
CA LYS A 246 11.67 -15.67 -21.60
C LYS A 246 10.65 -14.54 -21.63
N ARG A 247 10.10 -14.26 -22.81
CA ARG A 247 9.03 -13.28 -22.98
C ARG A 247 7.89 -13.86 -23.80
N VAL A 248 6.68 -13.72 -23.29
CA VAL A 248 5.46 -14.15 -23.97
C VAL A 248 4.51 -12.97 -24.09
N HIS A 249 4.19 -12.60 -25.32
CA HIS A 249 3.18 -11.58 -25.63
C HIS A 249 1.88 -12.27 -26.05
N LEU A 250 0.80 -11.99 -25.33
CA LEU A 250 -0.55 -12.46 -25.59
C LEU A 250 -1.41 -11.27 -26.05
N ARG A 251 -1.89 -11.34 -27.29
CA ARG A 251 -2.74 -10.32 -27.92
C ARG A 251 -4.12 -10.90 -28.20
N PRO A 252 -5.10 -10.67 -27.31
CA PRO A 252 -6.47 -11.16 -27.51
C PRO A 252 -7.21 -10.31 -28.55
N SER A 253 -8.31 -10.82 -29.09
CA SER A 253 -9.22 -10.06 -29.96
C SER A 253 -10.03 -9.00 -29.19
N THR A 254 -10.28 -9.25 -27.89
CA THR A 254 -10.96 -8.33 -26.96
C THR A 254 -10.24 -8.30 -25.62
N GLY A 255 -10.38 -7.19 -24.89
CA GLY A 255 -9.77 -7.03 -23.57
C GLY A 255 -8.31 -6.58 -23.60
N SER A 256 -7.65 -6.66 -22.46
CA SER A 256 -6.27 -6.20 -22.29
C SER A 256 -5.26 -7.17 -22.90
N SER A 257 -4.28 -6.67 -23.64
CA SER A 257 -3.09 -7.45 -23.97
C SER A 257 -2.30 -7.77 -22.69
N LEU A 258 -1.59 -8.89 -22.69
CA LEU A 258 -0.81 -9.37 -21.55
C LEU A 258 0.59 -9.75 -22.02
N THR A 259 1.62 -9.36 -21.27
CA THR A 259 3.00 -9.78 -21.50
C THR A 259 3.58 -10.35 -20.21
N ILE A 260 4.05 -11.59 -20.30
CA ILE A 260 4.77 -12.28 -19.23
C ILE A 260 6.25 -12.28 -19.58
N THR A 261 7.08 -11.72 -18.69
CA THR A 261 8.55 -11.77 -18.79
C THR A 261 9.07 -12.57 -17.62
N GLY A 262 9.84 -13.64 -17.85
CA GLY A 262 10.29 -14.52 -16.78
C GLY A 262 11.78 -14.87 -16.86
N THR A 263 12.40 -14.97 -15.70
CA THR A 263 13.75 -15.50 -15.47
C THR A 263 13.69 -16.64 -14.44
N ALA A 264 14.84 -17.18 -14.02
CA ALA A 264 14.90 -18.14 -12.93
C ALA A 264 14.54 -17.54 -11.55
N GLU A 265 14.57 -16.22 -11.43
CA GLU A 265 14.44 -15.51 -10.15
C GLU A 265 13.09 -14.80 -9.99
N TYR A 266 12.47 -14.38 -11.10
CA TYR A 266 11.20 -13.65 -11.06
C TYR A 266 10.37 -13.85 -12.33
N VAL A 267 9.07 -13.56 -12.21
CA VAL A 267 8.12 -13.41 -13.31
C VAL A 267 7.44 -12.05 -13.21
N ARG A 268 7.52 -11.25 -14.26
CA ARG A 268 6.82 -9.97 -14.39
C ARG A 268 5.63 -10.12 -15.33
N VAL A 269 4.45 -9.70 -14.87
CA VAL A 269 3.24 -9.62 -15.68
C VAL A 269 2.91 -8.16 -15.91
N THR A 270 2.84 -7.77 -17.19
CA THR A 270 2.30 -6.46 -17.60
C THR A 270 1.01 -6.70 -18.37
N ALA A 271 -0.01 -5.88 -18.10
CA ALA A 271 -1.30 -6.00 -18.77
C ALA A 271 -1.92 -4.63 -19.01
N GLY A 272 -2.85 -4.59 -19.97
CA GLY A 272 -3.63 -3.39 -20.25
C GLY A 272 -2.75 -2.22 -20.67
N ALA A 273 -2.96 -1.06 -20.06
CA ALA A 273 -2.23 0.16 -20.38
C ALA A 273 -1.03 0.41 -19.47
N LEU A 274 -1.17 0.16 -18.16
CA LEU A 274 -0.21 0.56 -17.14
C LEU A 274 0.03 -0.50 -16.05
N TYR A 275 -0.82 -1.54 -15.95
CA TYR A 275 -0.70 -2.59 -14.95
C TYR A 275 0.62 -3.36 -15.12
N ASP A 276 1.29 -3.55 -13.98
CA ASP A 276 2.58 -4.24 -13.87
C ASP A 276 2.70 -4.83 -12.47
N VAL A 277 3.12 -6.10 -12.39
CA VAL A 277 3.41 -6.81 -11.14
C VAL A 277 4.61 -7.72 -11.35
N VAL A 278 5.41 -7.92 -10.30
CA VAL A 278 6.58 -8.80 -10.29
C VAL A 278 6.39 -9.85 -9.21
N LEU A 279 6.64 -11.11 -9.53
CA LEU A 279 6.48 -12.24 -8.61
C LEU A 279 7.84 -12.95 -8.47
N PRO A 280 8.38 -13.11 -7.26
CA PRO A 280 7.88 -12.50 -6.02
C PRO A 280 8.01 -10.97 -6.02
N ASP A 281 7.15 -10.29 -5.26
CA ASP A 281 7.31 -8.84 -4.99
C ASP A 281 8.56 -8.58 -4.14
N CYS A 282 8.99 -9.56 -3.34
CA CYS A 282 10.22 -9.51 -2.57
C CYS A 282 10.88 -10.89 -2.45
N SER A 283 12.08 -11.05 -3.01
CA SER A 283 12.83 -12.31 -2.99
C SER A 283 13.61 -12.55 -1.69
N CYS A 284 13.51 -11.67 -0.69
CA CYS A 284 14.30 -11.79 0.53
C CYS A 284 13.91 -13.02 1.37
N ASP A 285 14.86 -13.49 2.18
CA ASP A 285 14.72 -14.64 3.06
C ASP A 285 13.65 -14.42 4.15
N ALA A 286 13.41 -13.17 4.55
CA ALA A 286 12.39 -12.80 5.53
C ALA A 286 10.96 -13.01 5.02
N CYS A 287 10.70 -12.85 3.71
CA CYS A 287 9.36 -13.02 3.14
C CYS A 287 8.93 -14.48 3.10
N ASP A 288 9.89 -15.41 3.09
CA ASP A 288 9.66 -16.86 3.15
C ASP A 288 8.73 -17.42 2.04
N GLU A 289 8.60 -16.70 0.93
CA GLU A 289 7.78 -17.08 -0.21
C GLU A 289 8.37 -18.28 -0.97
N THR A 290 7.48 -19.15 -1.46
CA THR A 290 7.81 -20.36 -2.23
C THR A 290 7.42 -20.18 -3.70
N ALA A 291 7.95 -21.03 -4.58
CA ALA A 291 7.46 -21.06 -5.96
C ALA A 291 5.97 -21.38 -6.01
N GLU A 292 5.48 -22.25 -5.12
CA GLU A 292 4.08 -22.65 -5.06
C GLU A 292 3.14 -21.52 -4.65
N SER A 293 3.54 -20.66 -3.71
CA SER A 293 2.75 -19.49 -3.32
C SER A 293 2.69 -18.46 -4.43
N GLU A 294 3.83 -18.18 -5.07
CA GLU A 294 3.90 -17.20 -6.16
C GLU A 294 3.22 -17.69 -7.43
N ALA A 295 3.21 -19.00 -7.69
CA ALA A 295 2.42 -19.59 -8.76
C ALA A 295 0.92 -19.37 -8.55
N GLY A 296 0.43 -19.48 -7.31
CA GLY A 296 -0.98 -19.18 -7.00
C GLY A 296 -1.33 -17.73 -7.34
N ARG A 297 -0.49 -16.78 -6.93
CA ARG A 297 -0.66 -15.36 -7.26
C ARG A 297 -0.58 -15.10 -8.77
N LEU A 298 0.34 -15.75 -9.47
CA LEU A 298 0.49 -15.66 -10.92
C LEU A 298 -0.77 -16.14 -11.65
N GLU A 299 -1.26 -17.32 -11.29
CA GLU A 299 -2.48 -17.93 -11.83
C GLU A 299 -3.70 -17.04 -11.59
N ASP A 300 -3.92 -16.63 -10.34
CA ASP A 300 -5.04 -15.78 -9.94
C ASP A 300 -5.03 -14.45 -10.68
N THR A 301 -3.84 -13.88 -10.92
CA THR A 301 -3.69 -12.63 -11.67
C THR A 301 -3.94 -12.82 -13.15
N VAL A 302 -3.27 -13.78 -13.79
CA VAL A 302 -3.34 -14.00 -15.24
C VAL A 302 -4.73 -14.45 -15.68
N LEU A 303 -5.34 -15.38 -14.94
CA LEU A 303 -6.68 -15.88 -15.24
C LEU A 303 -7.76 -14.82 -14.99
N ALA A 304 -7.64 -14.02 -13.92
CA ALA A 304 -8.54 -12.89 -13.67
C ALA A 304 -8.49 -11.86 -14.80
N ILE A 305 -7.28 -11.47 -15.24
CA ILE A 305 -7.12 -10.50 -16.33
C ILE A 305 -7.76 -11.04 -17.62
N ALA A 306 -7.51 -12.29 -17.99
CA ALA A 306 -8.15 -12.91 -19.16
C ALA A 306 -9.68 -12.96 -19.02
N GLY A 307 -10.18 -13.18 -17.80
CA GLY A 307 -11.61 -13.18 -17.47
C GLY A 307 -12.27 -11.80 -17.43
N GLY A 308 -11.54 -10.70 -17.63
CA GLY A 308 -12.06 -9.33 -17.58
C GLY A 308 -12.05 -8.68 -16.19
N GLY A 309 -11.27 -9.24 -15.27
CA GLY A 309 -11.14 -8.77 -13.89
C GLY A 309 -10.19 -7.60 -13.69
N LEU A 310 -9.61 -7.02 -14.75
CA LEU A 310 -8.67 -5.89 -14.64
C LEU A 310 -9.39 -4.55 -14.74
N GLN A 311 -9.21 -3.70 -13.74
CA GLN A 311 -9.57 -2.28 -13.74
C GLN A 311 -8.31 -1.42 -13.75
N GLU A 312 -8.28 -0.42 -14.61
CA GLU A 312 -7.25 0.61 -14.62
C GLU A 312 -7.88 1.99 -14.79
N ARG A 313 -7.54 2.91 -13.88
CA ARG A 313 -8.00 4.30 -13.93
C ARG A 313 -6.82 5.24 -13.83
N TYR A 314 -6.64 6.04 -14.88
CA TYR A 314 -5.61 7.06 -14.94
C TYR A 314 -6.00 8.15 -15.96
N PRO A 315 -5.70 9.43 -15.71
CA PRO A 315 -5.19 9.98 -14.45
C PRO A 315 -6.31 10.22 -13.43
N LEU A 316 -6.03 9.99 -12.15
CA LEU A 316 -6.91 10.34 -11.03
C LEU A 316 -6.40 11.56 -10.27
N GLY A 317 -7.33 12.44 -9.92
CA GLY A 317 -7.05 13.66 -9.16
C GLY A 317 -6.03 14.59 -9.82
N ARG A 318 -5.60 15.59 -9.05
CA ARG A 318 -4.57 16.55 -9.50
C ARG A 318 -3.18 15.93 -9.55
N ARG A 319 -2.92 14.92 -8.72
CA ARG A 319 -1.65 14.18 -8.68
C ARG A 319 -1.48 13.18 -9.82
N ARG A 320 -2.51 12.99 -10.66
CA ARG A 320 -2.53 12.05 -11.77
C ARG A 320 -2.13 10.65 -11.31
N TRP A 321 -2.80 10.15 -10.28
CA TRP A 321 -2.57 8.80 -9.80
C TRP A 321 -3.09 7.75 -10.77
N LEU A 322 -2.43 6.61 -10.77
CA LEU A 322 -2.88 5.36 -11.34
C LEU A 322 -3.55 4.56 -10.24
N HIS A 323 -4.78 4.11 -10.48
CA HIS A 323 -5.46 3.10 -9.69
C HIS A 323 -5.56 1.83 -10.52
N THR A 324 -5.15 0.71 -9.94
CA THR A 324 -5.27 -0.62 -10.53
C THR A 324 -5.99 -1.55 -9.58
N ARG A 325 -6.82 -2.43 -10.15
CA ARG A 325 -7.51 -3.49 -9.42
C ARG A 325 -7.62 -4.73 -10.29
N VAL A 326 -7.41 -5.89 -9.69
CA VAL A 326 -7.63 -7.21 -10.29
C VAL A 326 -8.58 -7.98 -9.38
N VAL A 327 -9.78 -8.29 -9.90
CA VAL A 327 -10.78 -9.11 -9.21
C VAL A 327 -10.53 -10.58 -9.55
N HIS A 328 -10.21 -11.37 -8.53
CA HIS A 328 -9.85 -12.77 -8.64
C HIS A 328 -11.09 -13.67 -8.73
N ILE A 329 -10.88 -14.92 -9.18
CA ILE A 329 -11.95 -15.89 -9.43
C ILE A 329 -12.69 -16.31 -8.14
N ASP A 330 -12.02 -16.19 -6.99
CA ASP A 330 -12.56 -16.50 -5.66
C ASP A 330 -13.36 -15.34 -5.04
N GLY A 331 -13.47 -14.20 -5.74
CA GLY A 331 -14.11 -12.97 -5.26
C GLY A 331 -13.17 -12.08 -4.43
N GLY A 332 -11.92 -12.49 -4.22
CA GLY A 332 -10.87 -11.62 -3.70
C GLY A 332 -10.47 -10.56 -4.72
N TRP A 333 -9.65 -9.60 -4.28
CA TRP A 333 -9.05 -8.64 -5.20
C TRP A 333 -7.65 -8.23 -4.73
N SER A 334 -6.82 -7.85 -5.70
CA SER A 334 -5.52 -7.21 -5.48
C SER A 334 -5.48 -5.90 -6.26
N GLY A 335 -4.63 -4.97 -5.85
CA GLY A 335 -4.58 -3.66 -6.49
C GLY A 335 -3.81 -2.64 -5.70
N GLY A 336 -3.68 -1.45 -6.27
CA GLY A 336 -2.93 -0.36 -5.69
C GLY A 336 -3.37 0.98 -6.23
N SER A 337 -2.97 2.04 -5.53
CA SER A 337 -3.13 3.41 -6.01
C SER A 337 -1.90 4.22 -5.68
N GLY A 338 -1.38 4.94 -6.67
CA GLY A 338 -0.18 5.74 -6.48
C GLY A 338 0.26 6.45 -7.76
N ALA A 339 1.45 7.05 -7.71
CA ALA A 339 2.08 7.57 -8.91
C ALA A 339 2.38 6.41 -9.88
N PRO A 340 2.26 6.62 -11.21
CA PRO A 340 2.77 5.67 -12.19
C PRO A 340 4.26 5.40 -11.98
N GLY A 341 4.72 4.22 -12.41
CA GLY A 341 6.13 3.84 -12.35
C GLY A 341 7.05 4.90 -12.97
N PRO A 342 8.22 5.18 -12.36
CA PRO A 342 9.14 6.23 -12.82
C PRO A 342 9.77 5.94 -14.18
N ASP A 343 9.67 4.71 -14.67
CA ASP A 343 10.15 4.22 -15.95
C ASP A 343 9.22 4.59 -17.12
N ARG A 344 8.02 5.13 -16.85
CA ARG A 344 7.03 5.48 -17.87
C ARG A 344 7.29 6.86 -18.45
N SER A 345 7.37 6.94 -19.78
CA SER A 345 7.49 8.22 -20.49
C SER A 345 6.18 9.01 -20.47
N ALA A 346 6.25 10.33 -20.64
CA ALA A 346 5.07 11.19 -20.74
C ALA A 346 4.14 10.75 -21.89
N GLU A 347 4.71 10.35 -23.03
CA GLU A 347 3.96 9.84 -24.19
C GLU A 347 3.21 8.54 -23.86
N GLN A 348 3.85 7.60 -23.13
CA GLN A 348 3.20 6.37 -22.69
C GLN A 348 2.01 6.67 -21.77
N LEU A 349 2.17 7.61 -20.84
CA LEU A 349 1.11 8.02 -19.93
C LEU A 349 -0.04 8.73 -20.64
N GLU A 350 0.24 9.55 -21.65
CA GLU A 350 -0.79 10.20 -22.47
C GLU A 350 -1.57 9.18 -23.31
N GLN A 351 -0.88 8.22 -23.92
CA GLN A 351 -1.52 7.13 -24.66
C GLN A 351 -2.38 6.27 -23.73
N ALA A 352 -1.88 5.92 -22.54
CA ALA A 352 -2.65 5.20 -21.53
C ALA A 352 -3.90 5.98 -21.11
N ALA A 353 -3.78 7.28 -20.83
CA ALA A 353 -4.92 8.13 -20.49
C ALA A 353 -5.96 8.22 -21.63
N ALA A 354 -5.54 8.18 -22.89
CA ALA A 354 -6.46 8.12 -24.01
C ALA A 354 -7.20 6.77 -24.07
N THR A 355 -6.48 5.66 -23.91
CA THR A 355 -7.06 4.31 -23.91
C THR A 355 -8.05 4.12 -22.76
N LEU A 356 -7.66 4.45 -21.52
CA LEU A 356 -8.46 4.20 -20.33
C LEU A 356 -9.73 5.05 -20.27
N ARG A 357 -9.73 6.24 -20.89
CA ARG A 357 -10.95 7.07 -21.04
C ARG A 357 -12.03 6.44 -21.90
N SER A 358 -11.69 5.45 -22.73
CA SER A 358 -12.65 4.73 -23.57
C SER A 358 -13.30 3.54 -22.87
N LEU A 359 -12.78 3.14 -21.70
CA LEU A 359 -13.28 2.01 -20.93
C LEU A 359 -14.45 2.44 -20.02
N ASP A 360 -15.38 1.53 -19.79
CA ASP A 360 -16.47 1.74 -18.83
C ASP A 360 -15.92 1.60 -17.42
N ASP A 361 -15.84 2.73 -16.71
CA ASP A 361 -15.26 2.85 -15.37
C ASP A 361 -13.83 2.25 -15.23
N GLY A 362 -13.08 2.19 -16.33
CA GLY A 362 -11.71 1.64 -16.36
C GLY A 362 -11.63 0.12 -16.42
N TRP A 363 -12.75 -0.60 -16.54
CA TRP A 363 -12.74 -2.06 -16.66
C TRP A 363 -12.35 -2.51 -18.07
N TRP A 364 -11.37 -3.40 -18.14
CA TRP A 364 -11.04 -4.08 -19.37
C TRP A 364 -12.04 -5.19 -19.65
N PRO A 365 -12.55 -5.31 -20.89
CA PRO A 365 -13.39 -6.43 -21.27
C PRO A 365 -12.69 -7.78 -21.08
N ALA A 366 -13.47 -8.83 -20.86
CA ALA A 366 -12.94 -10.19 -20.91
C ALA A 366 -12.42 -10.55 -22.30
N TRP A 367 -11.47 -11.49 -22.33
CA TRP A 367 -10.99 -12.10 -23.56
C TRP A 367 -12.10 -12.96 -24.17
N THR A 368 -12.22 -12.92 -25.49
CA THR A 368 -13.22 -13.73 -26.20
C THR A 368 -12.83 -15.20 -26.12
N LEU A 369 -13.75 -16.05 -25.64
CA LEU A 369 -13.59 -17.50 -25.69
C LEU A 369 -13.70 -18.01 -27.14
N ARG A 370 -12.94 -19.05 -27.48
CA ARG A 370 -13.04 -19.69 -28.79
C ARG A 370 -14.41 -20.36 -28.96
N ALA A 371 -14.91 -20.34 -30.20
CA ALA A 371 -16.19 -20.96 -30.55
C ALA A 371 -16.26 -22.44 -30.11
N GLY A 372 -17.31 -22.78 -29.34
CA GLY A 372 -17.53 -24.13 -28.80
C GLY A 372 -17.22 -24.28 -27.30
N ALA A 373 -16.60 -23.28 -26.67
CA ALA A 373 -16.46 -23.22 -25.22
C ALA A 373 -17.71 -22.59 -24.59
N GLU A 374 -18.44 -23.32 -23.75
CA GLU A 374 -19.49 -22.73 -22.90
C GLU A 374 -18.84 -21.93 -21.77
N SER A 375 -19.20 -20.65 -21.63
CA SER A 375 -18.67 -19.80 -20.58
C SER A 375 -19.31 -20.12 -19.23
N VAL A 376 -18.51 -20.14 -18.16
CA VAL A 376 -19.04 -20.07 -16.79
C VAL A 376 -18.90 -18.63 -16.30
N ALA A 377 -20.02 -17.98 -16.04
CA ALA A 377 -20.05 -16.66 -15.41
C ALA A 377 -19.89 -16.82 -13.89
N ARG A 378 -18.90 -16.14 -13.30
CA ARG A 378 -18.76 -16.03 -11.85
C ARG A 378 -18.73 -14.56 -11.42
N ARG A 379 -19.39 -14.29 -10.30
CA ARG A 379 -19.31 -13.02 -9.58
C ARG A 379 -18.39 -13.19 -8.40
#